data_AF-A0A832AUI1-F1
#
_entry.id   AF-A0A832AUI1-F1
#
_cell.length_a   1.000
_cell.length_b   1.000
_cell.length_c   1.000
_cell.angle_alpha   90.00
_cell.angle_beta   90.00
_cell.angle_gamma   90.00
#
_symmetry.space_group_name_H-M   'P 1'
#
loop_
_entity.id
_entity.type
_entity.pdbx_description
1 polymer ?
#
loop_
_entity_poly.entity_id
_entity_poly.type
_entity_poly.pdbx_seq_one_letter_code
_entity_poly.pdbx_strand_id
1 'polypeptide(L)'
;MTKEREGEVMMVLLSVIESWFPILSIITIGYVGALFSYSAVLLIALLFFFLMMLRNGRLSELRNRAAYKDLLLTSVSITLLYVLVFMGMRYTTAGNMAVIIFTQLFFSYLYFNLFGHEKLTLIHTFGALLMAVGALGILWPDEVHFNQGDLLILLAAM
;
A
#
# COMPACT_ATOMS: atom_id res chain seq x y z
N MET A 1 16.91 23.31 2.96
CA MET A 1 16.50 22.24 2.02
C MET A 1 15.38 22.79 1.16
N THR A 2 15.33 22.46 -0.13
CA THR A 2 14.15 22.74 -0.96
C THR A 2 12.99 21.86 -0.49
N LYS A 3 11.73 22.31 -0.65
CA LYS A 3 10.54 21.52 -0.28
C LYS A 3 10.52 20.13 -0.93
N GLU A 4 11.10 20.03 -2.13
CA GLU A 4 11.28 18.78 -2.86
C GLU A 4 12.19 17.80 -2.12
N ARG A 5 13.37 18.23 -1.67
CA ARG A 5 14.31 17.38 -0.89
C ARG A 5 13.75 16.95 0.45
N GLU A 6 12.90 17.77 1.07
CA GLU A 6 12.19 17.39 2.29
C GLU A 6 11.20 16.25 2.03
N GLY A 7 10.44 16.35 0.93
CA GLY A 7 9.55 15.28 0.46
C GLY A 7 10.29 13.99 0.12
N GLU A 8 11.44 14.08 -0.56
CA GLU A 8 12.28 12.91 -0.87
C GLU A 8 12.75 12.18 0.40
N VAL A 9 13.22 12.92 1.41
CA VAL A 9 13.64 12.33 2.69
C VAL A 9 12.45 11.69 3.41
N MET A 10 11.28 12.33 3.41
CA MET A 10 10.06 11.75 3.98
C MET A 10 9.68 10.44 3.28
N MET A 11 9.79 10.38 1.94
CA MET A 11 9.53 9.17 1.17
C MET A 11 10.49 8.04 1.52
N VAL A 12 11.80 8.32 1.63
CA VAL A 12 12.79 7.31 2.04
C VAL A 12 12.49 6.77 3.43
N LEU A 13 12.16 7.63 4.40
CA LEU A 13 11.79 7.21 5.75
C LEU A 13 10.51 6.38 5.75
N LEU A 14 9.51 6.78 4.95
CA LEU A 14 8.29 6.02 4.77
C LEU A 14 8.59 4.62 4.20
N SER A 15 9.42 4.50 3.17
CA SER A 15 9.78 3.20 2.59
C SER A 15 10.47 2.26 3.58
N VAL A 16 11.29 2.79 4.50
CA VAL A 16 11.91 1.99 5.57
C VAL A 16 10.84 1.43 6.50
N ILE A 17 9.87 2.25 6.91
CA ILE A 17 8.76 1.83 7.77
C ILE A 17 7.86 0.83 7.03
N GLU A 18 7.54 1.11 5.77
CA GLU A 18 6.67 0.28 4.93
C GLU A 18 7.30 -1.08 4.63
N SER A 19 8.63 -1.16 4.51
CA SER A 19 9.33 -2.44 4.34
C SER A 19 9.13 -3.41 5.51
N TRP A 20 8.80 -2.90 6.71
CA TRP A 20 8.52 -3.75 7.87
C TRP A 20 7.07 -4.23 7.92
N PHE A 21 6.17 -3.61 7.14
CA PHE A 21 4.74 -3.93 7.14
C PHE A 21 4.46 -5.41 6.86
N PRO A 22 5.06 -6.08 5.86
CA PRO A 22 4.79 -7.50 5.59
C PRO A 22 5.21 -8.43 6.73
N ILE A 23 6.38 -8.15 7.33
CA ILE A 23 6.96 -8.96 8.41
C ILE A 23 6.10 -8.82 9.67
N LEU A 24 5.75 -7.60 10.05
CA LEU A 24 4.90 -7.36 11.22
C LEU A 24 3.48 -7.89 11.00
N SER A 25 2.95 -7.79 9.78
CA SER A 25 1.62 -8.28 9.44
C SER A 25 1.51 -9.79 9.61
N ILE A 26 2.42 -10.59 9.04
CA ILE A 26 2.31 -12.05 9.13
C ILE A 26 2.43 -12.54 10.58
N ILE A 27 3.30 -11.92 11.39
CA ILE A 27 3.45 -12.23 12.82
C ILE A 27 2.15 -11.89 13.55
N THR A 28 1.64 -10.66 13.41
CA THR A 28 0.47 -10.20 14.15
C THR A 28 -0.79 -10.99 13.77
N ILE A 29 -0.95 -11.32 12.48
CA ILE A 29 -2.05 -12.15 11.98
C ILE A 29 -2.02 -13.53 12.62
N GLY A 30 -0.83 -14.12 12.81
CA GLY A 30 -0.67 -15.40 13.47
C GLY A 30 -1.14 -15.42 14.93
N TYR A 31 -1.06 -14.30 15.65
CA TYR A 31 -1.44 -14.20 17.06
C TYR A 31 -2.90 -13.76 17.28
N VAL A 32 -3.37 -12.75 16.54
CA VAL A 32 -4.63 -12.05 16.85
C VAL A 32 -5.62 -12.07 15.69
N GLY A 33 -5.20 -12.58 14.52
CA GLY A 33 -6.02 -12.63 13.32
C GLY A 33 -6.08 -11.29 12.57
N ALA A 34 -6.21 -11.38 11.23
CA ALA A 34 -6.05 -10.24 10.35
C ALA A 34 -7.03 -9.08 10.57
N LEU A 35 -8.33 -9.37 10.77
CA LEU A 35 -9.34 -8.34 10.97
C LEU A 35 -9.13 -7.56 12.27
N PHE A 36 -8.68 -8.25 13.32
CA PHE A 36 -8.38 -7.60 14.59
C PHE A 36 -7.13 -6.74 14.48
N SER A 37 -6.05 -7.26 13.87
CA SER A 37 -4.82 -6.48 13.61
C SER A 37 -5.12 -5.20 12.82
N TYR A 38 -5.93 -5.30 11.77
CA TYR A 38 -6.34 -4.15 10.96
C TYR A 38 -7.14 -3.12 11.78
N SER A 39 -8.12 -3.60 12.55
CA SER A 39 -8.95 -2.74 13.40
C SER A 39 -8.13 -2.01 14.48
N ALA A 40 -7.13 -2.69 15.06
CA ALA A 40 -6.24 -2.10 16.05
C ALA A 40 -5.36 -0.98 15.44
N VAL A 41 -4.81 -1.20 14.24
CA VAL A 41 -4.04 -0.19 13.51
C VAL A 41 -4.91 1.02 13.16
N LEU A 42 -6.14 0.80 12.68
CA LEU A 42 -7.08 1.87 12.39
C LEU A 42 -7.43 2.68 13.64
N LEU A 43 -7.59 2.03 14.79
CA LEU A 43 -7.87 2.72 16.06
C LEU A 43 -6.68 3.58 16.50
N ILE A 44 -5.45 3.08 16.38
CA ILE A 44 -4.24 3.84 16.70
C ILE A 44 -4.10 5.04 15.76
N ALA A 45 -4.31 4.84 14.45
CA ALA A 45 -4.29 5.90 13.46
C ALA A 45 -5.36 6.96 13.74
N LEU A 46 -6.58 6.54 14.08
CA LEU A 46 -7.67 7.42 14.46
C LEU A 46 -7.29 8.29 15.67
N LEU A 47 -6.75 7.70 16.73
CA LEU A 47 -6.34 8.44 17.92
C LEU A 47 -5.25 9.46 17.60
N PHE A 48 -4.24 9.05 16.81
CA PHE A 48 -3.15 9.92 16.41
C PHE A 48 -3.64 11.12 15.57
N PHE A 49 -4.41 10.86 14.51
CA PHE A 49 -4.95 11.91 13.66
C PHE A 49 -5.97 12.81 14.38
N PHE A 50 -6.77 12.24 15.28
CA PHE A 50 -7.71 13.01 16.08
C PHE A 50 -6.99 13.96 17.04
N LEU A 51 -5.93 13.50 17.72
CA LEU A 51 -5.10 14.35 18.59
C LEU A 51 -4.39 15.46 17.79
N MET A 52 -3.87 15.13 16.61
CA MET A 52 -3.25 16.10 15.71
C MET A 52 -4.25 17.16 15.25
N MET A 53 -5.47 16.76 14.90
CA MET A 53 -6.54 17.67 14.46
C MET A 53 -7.01 18.59 15.59
N LEU A 54 -7.10 18.07 16.83
CA LEU A 54 -7.37 18.85 18.04
C LEU A 54 -6.30 19.93 18.25
N ARG A 55 -5.02 19.55 18.19
CA ARG A 55 -3.88 20.48 18.36
C ARG A 55 -3.87 21.59 17.30
N ASN A 56 -4.28 21.26 16.07
CA ASN A 56 -4.27 22.20 14.95
C ASN A 56 -5.58 23.01 14.81
N GLY A 57 -6.59 22.76 15.65
CA GLY A 57 -7.88 23.46 15.60
C GLY A 57 -8.72 23.16 14.35
N ARG A 58 -8.42 22.07 13.62
CA ARG A 58 -9.02 21.74 12.31
C ARG A 58 -10.28 20.87 12.42
N LEU A 59 -10.88 20.76 13.61
CA LEU A 59 -12.11 20.00 13.83
C LEU A 59 -13.28 20.46 12.93
N SER A 60 -13.29 21.73 12.54
CA SER A 60 -14.31 22.31 11.67
C SER A 60 -14.32 21.69 10.27
N GLU A 61 -13.21 21.10 9.81
CA GLU A 61 -13.11 20.44 8.51
C GLU A 61 -13.94 19.16 8.43
N LEU A 62 -14.16 18.48 9.57
CA LEU A 62 -15.06 17.32 9.64
C LEU A 62 -16.51 17.67 9.26
N ARG A 63 -16.89 18.95 9.33
CA ARG A 63 -18.24 19.38 8.96
C ARG A 63 -18.43 19.49 7.44
N ASN A 64 -17.36 19.40 6.65
CA ASN A 64 -17.43 19.48 5.20
C ASN A 64 -18.03 18.21 4.59
N ARG A 65 -19.36 18.19 4.44
CA ARG A 65 -20.09 17.07 3.83
C ARG A 65 -19.75 16.82 2.36
N ALA A 66 -19.22 17.82 1.65
CA ALA A 66 -18.84 17.64 0.24
C ALA A 66 -17.71 16.61 0.09
N ALA A 67 -16.80 16.55 1.06
CA ALA A 67 -15.66 15.62 1.05
C ALA A 67 -16.06 14.18 1.42
N TYR A 68 -17.25 13.94 1.98
CA TYR A 68 -17.61 12.63 2.54
C TYR A 68 -17.70 11.55 1.48
N LYS A 69 -18.14 11.91 0.26
CA LYS A 69 -18.22 10.95 -0.85
C LYS A 69 -16.83 10.45 -1.23
N ASP A 70 -15.89 11.38 -1.43
CA ASP A 70 -14.52 11.06 -1.82
C ASP A 70 -13.79 10.29 -0.71
N LEU A 71 -14.05 10.67 0.55
CA LEU A 71 -13.48 10.05 1.73
C LEU A 71 -14.01 8.62 1.93
N LEU A 72 -15.31 8.39 1.70
CA LEU A 72 -15.92 7.07 1.74
C LEU A 72 -15.40 6.18 0.61
N LEU A 73 -15.32 6.70 -0.61
CA LEU A 73 -14.77 5.95 -1.75
C LEU A 73 -13.32 5.53 -1.48
N THR A 74 -12.49 6.47 -1.01
CA THR A 74 -11.10 6.20 -0.66
C THR A 74 -11.00 5.15 0.44
N SER A 75 -11.82 5.26 1.48
CA SER A 75 -11.84 4.33 2.60
C SER A 75 -12.27 2.92 2.17
N VAL A 76 -13.30 2.81 1.33
CA VAL A 76 -13.76 1.52 0.78
C VAL A 76 -12.67 0.88 -0.08
N SER A 77 -12.00 1.64 -0.95
CA SER A 77 -10.91 1.13 -1.78
C SER A 77 -9.74 0.61 -0.94
N ILE A 78 -9.31 1.39 0.07
CA ILE A 78 -8.22 0.99 0.98
C ILE A 78 -8.61 -0.26 1.79
N THR A 79 -9.83 -0.31 2.33
CA THR A 79 -10.30 -1.47 3.08
C THR A 79 -10.38 -2.71 2.17
N LEU A 80 -10.87 -2.57 0.94
CA LEU A 80 -10.93 -3.66 -0.03
C LEU A 80 -9.53 -4.19 -0.36
N LEU A 81 -8.56 -3.30 -0.60
CA LEU A 81 -7.15 -3.65 -0.80
C LEU A 81 -6.63 -4.48 0.37
N TYR A 82 -6.78 -4.00 1.62
CA TYR A 82 -6.27 -4.72 2.78
C TYR A 82 -6.99 -6.05 3.01
N VAL A 83 -8.30 -6.12 2.75
CA VAL A 83 -9.05 -7.39 2.83
C VAL A 83 -8.49 -8.42 1.84
N LEU A 84 -8.21 -8.03 0.58
CA LEU A 84 -7.60 -8.90 -0.42
C LEU A 84 -6.20 -9.34 0.01
N VAL A 85 -5.36 -8.42 0.50
CA VAL A 85 -4.01 -8.71 1.00
C VAL A 85 -4.05 -9.69 2.19
N PHE A 86 -4.93 -9.46 3.15
CA PHE A 86 -5.08 -10.34 4.31
C PHE A 86 -5.62 -11.73 3.95
N MET A 87 -6.53 -11.82 2.98
CA MET A 87 -6.99 -13.12 2.47
C MET A 87 -5.89 -13.84 1.72
N GLY A 88 -5.12 -13.13 0.87
CA GLY A 88 -4.02 -13.70 0.11
C GLY A 88 -2.89 -14.22 1.00
N MET A 89 -2.56 -13.51 2.07
CA MET A 89 -1.55 -13.93 3.06
C MET A 89 -1.88 -15.25 3.78
N ARG A 90 -3.12 -15.76 3.73
CA ARG A 90 -3.43 -17.10 4.25
C ARG A 90 -2.82 -18.22 3.41
N TYR A 91 -2.50 -17.93 2.15
CA TYR A 91 -2.05 -18.91 1.17
C TYR A 91 -0.62 -18.64 0.67
N THR A 92 -0.06 -17.46 0.90
CA THR A 92 1.31 -17.09 0.47
C THR A 92 2.23 -16.71 1.63
N THR A 93 3.52 -16.57 1.32
CA THR A 93 4.54 -16.14 2.28
C THR A 93 4.62 -14.62 2.35
N ALA A 94 5.15 -14.08 3.46
CA ALA A 94 5.37 -12.64 3.60
C ALA A 94 6.34 -12.08 2.54
N GLY A 95 7.33 -12.88 2.11
CA GLY A 95 8.28 -12.50 1.07
C GLY A 95 7.60 -12.30 -0.29
N ASN A 96 6.81 -13.29 -0.73
CA ASN A 96 6.06 -13.20 -1.98
C ASN A 96 5.04 -12.06 -1.92
N MET A 97 4.29 -11.94 -0.81
CA MET A 97 3.36 -10.84 -0.62
C MET A 97 4.04 -9.48 -0.75
N ALA A 98 5.17 -9.27 -0.07
CA ALA A 98 5.92 -8.01 -0.09
C ALA A 98 6.31 -7.62 -1.53
N VAL A 99 6.78 -8.58 -2.31
CA VAL A 99 7.19 -8.33 -3.68
C VAL A 99 5.99 -8.03 -4.58
N ILE A 100 4.92 -8.82 -4.47
CA ILE A 100 3.70 -8.63 -5.29
C ILE A 100 3.06 -7.29 -4.96
N ILE A 101 2.92 -6.92 -3.68
CA ILE A 101 2.26 -5.66 -3.34
C ILE A 101 3.06 -4.45 -3.83
N PHE A 102 4.40 -4.52 -3.88
CA PHE A 102 5.23 -3.45 -4.46
C PHE A 102 5.05 -3.30 -5.98
N THR A 103 4.48 -4.29 -6.68
CA THR A 103 4.05 -4.10 -8.07
C THR A 103 2.96 -3.03 -8.22
N GLN A 104 2.32 -2.58 -7.13
CA GLN A 104 1.44 -1.41 -7.14
C GLN A 104 2.11 -0.14 -7.68
N LEU A 105 3.43 0.00 -7.51
CA LEU A 105 4.19 1.12 -8.05
C LEU A 105 4.26 1.05 -9.59
N PHE A 106 4.38 -0.17 -10.13
CA PHE A 106 4.31 -0.41 -11.56
C PHE A 106 2.89 -0.17 -12.10
N PHE A 107 1.84 -0.63 -11.42
CA PHE A 107 0.46 -0.34 -11.81
C PHE A 107 0.12 1.14 -11.71
N SER A 108 0.64 1.85 -10.70
CA SER A 108 0.52 3.30 -10.58
C SER A 108 1.17 4.00 -11.78
N TYR A 109 2.39 3.59 -12.15
CA TYR A 109 3.05 4.07 -13.37
C TYR A 109 2.19 3.83 -14.62
N LEU A 110 1.66 2.62 -14.81
CA LEU A 110 0.77 2.30 -15.93
C LEU A 110 -0.51 3.15 -15.90
N TYR A 111 -1.13 3.30 -14.73
CA TYR A 111 -2.34 4.11 -14.57
C TYR A 111 -2.09 5.56 -14.96
N PHE A 112 -1.04 6.19 -14.45
CA PHE A 112 -0.76 7.61 -14.74
C PHE A 112 -0.20 7.85 -16.16
N ASN A 113 0.60 6.93 -16.70
CA ASN A 113 1.24 7.09 -18.01
C ASN A 113 0.41 6.57 -19.19
N LEU A 114 -0.30 5.44 -19.03
CA LEU A 114 -1.08 4.83 -20.11
C LEU A 114 -2.54 5.30 -20.10
N PHE A 115 -3.16 5.43 -18.93
CA PHE A 115 -4.56 5.85 -18.78
C PHE A 115 -4.72 7.32 -18.35
N GLY A 116 -3.71 7.87 -17.68
CA GLY A 116 -3.64 9.27 -17.27
C GLY A 116 -3.15 10.19 -18.39
N HIS A 117 -3.18 11.48 -18.13
CA HIS A 117 -2.73 12.51 -19.08
C HIS A 117 -1.30 12.99 -18.78
N GLU A 118 -0.62 12.38 -17.81
CA GLU A 118 0.74 12.74 -17.41
C GLU A 118 1.76 11.95 -18.23
N LYS A 119 2.54 12.66 -19.04
CA LYS A 119 3.64 12.05 -19.80
C LYS A 119 4.84 11.88 -18.89
N LEU A 120 5.06 10.66 -18.40
CA LEU A 120 6.24 10.34 -17.62
C LEU A 120 7.48 10.23 -18.53
N THR A 121 8.63 10.68 -18.04
CA THR A 121 9.88 10.66 -18.83
C THR A 121 10.40 9.22 -19.02
N LEU A 122 11.22 9.00 -20.06
CA LEU A 122 11.79 7.68 -20.40
C LEU A 122 12.55 7.01 -19.25
N ILE A 123 13.11 7.81 -18.33
CA ILE A 123 13.79 7.30 -17.13
C ILE A 123 12.81 6.60 -16.19
N HIS A 124 11.59 7.12 -16.03
CA HIS A 124 10.55 6.49 -15.22
C HIS A 124 10.07 5.18 -15.85
N THR A 125 9.97 5.12 -17.19
CA THR A 125 9.65 3.88 -17.91
C THR A 125 10.70 2.80 -17.65
N PHE A 126 11.98 3.16 -17.71
CA PHE A 126 13.06 2.22 -17.44
C PHE A 126 13.04 1.75 -15.98
N GLY A 127 12.81 2.66 -15.04
CA GLY A 127 12.62 2.32 -13.63
C GLY A 127 11.44 1.36 -13.40
N ALA A 128 10.29 1.64 -14.01
CA ALA A 128 9.11 0.79 -13.94
C ALA A 128 9.36 -0.62 -14.51
N LEU A 129 10.08 -0.70 -15.63
CA LEU A 129 10.45 -1.98 -16.24
C LEU A 129 11.43 -2.76 -15.35
N LEU A 130 12.38 -2.07 -14.73
CA LEU A 130 13.33 -2.68 -13.79
C LEU A 130 12.64 -3.17 -12.52
N MET A 131 11.63 -2.45 -12.01
CA MET A 131 10.78 -2.93 -10.91
C MET A 131 10.01 -4.19 -11.31
N ALA A 132 9.43 -4.24 -12.50
CA ALA A 132 8.70 -5.42 -12.98
C ALA A 132 9.62 -6.64 -13.11
N VAL A 133 10.81 -6.45 -13.71
CA VAL A 133 11.82 -7.52 -13.82
C VAL A 133 12.32 -7.98 -12.46
N GLY A 134 12.58 -7.04 -11.54
CA GLY A 134 12.98 -7.35 -10.17
C GLY A 134 11.92 -8.14 -9.42
N ALA A 135 10.65 -7.74 -9.54
CA ALA A 135 9.53 -8.45 -8.92
C ALA A 135 9.39 -9.88 -9.49
N LEU A 136 9.47 -10.05 -10.81
CA LEU A 136 9.44 -11.37 -11.45
C LEU A 136 10.63 -12.25 -11.04
N GLY A 137 11.81 -11.65 -10.86
CA GLY A 137 13.01 -12.36 -10.42
C GLY A 137 12.90 -12.88 -8.98
N ILE A 138 12.31 -12.10 -8.07
CA ILE A 138 12.12 -12.54 -6.67
C ILE A 138 10.93 -13.51 -6.56
N LEU A 139 9.89 -13.34 -7.38
CA LEU A 139 8.72 -14.21 -7.38
C LEU A 139 8.95 -15.56 -8.07
N TRP A 140 10.08 -15.76 -8.76
CA TRP A 140 10.37 -17.01 -9.45
C TRP A 140 10.55 -18.14 -8.43
N PRO A 141 9.61 -19.09 -8.32
CA PRO A 141 9.73 -20.16 -7.34
C PRO A 141 10.60 -21.29 -7.91
N ASP A 142 11.31 -22.01 -7.03
CA ASP A 142 12.06 -23.23 -7.41
C ASP A 142 11.13 -24.34 -7.94
N GLU A 143 9.83 -24.30 -7.56
CA GLU A 143 8.76 -25.13 -8.14
C GLU A 143 7.57 -24.26 -8.53
N VAL A 144 7.14 -24.32 -9.81
CA VAL A 144 6.02 -23.52 -10.34
C VAL A 144 4.69 -24.06 -9.81
N HIS A 145 4.28 -23.61 -8.62
CA HIS A 145 2.95 -23.84 -8.07
C HIS A 145 2.11 -22.57 -8.18
N PHE A 146 0.94 -22.67 -8.81
CA PHE A 146 0.04 -21.54 -8.97
C PHE A 146 -0.68 -21.25 -7.65
N ASN A 147 -0.24 -20.21 -6.94
CA ASN A 147 -0.79 -19.88 -5.63
C ASN A 147 -1.98 -18.91 -5.75
N GLN A 148 -3.13 -19.32 -5.23
CA GLN A 148 -4.33 -18.47 -5.19
C GLN A 148 -4.12 -17.20 -4.36
N GLY A 149 -3.25 -17.24 -3.35
CA GLY A 149 -2.92 -16.07 -2.53
C GLY A 149 -2.20 -14.98 -3.30
N ASP A 150 -1.27 -15.36 -4.17
CA ASP A 150 -0.47 -14.42 -4.98
C ASP A 150 -1.38 -13.65 -5.95
N LEU A 151 -2.38 -14.33 -6.52
CA LEU A 151 -3.37 -13.69 -7.40
C LEU A 151 -4.26 -12.68 -6.66
N LEU A 152 -4.67 -12.99 -5.42
CA LEU A 152 -5.45 -12.05 -4.60
C LEU A 152 -4.64 -10.80 -4.24
N ILE A 153 -3.36 -10.95 -3.95
CA ILE A 153 -2.46 -9.82 -3.63
C ILE A 153 -2.16 -9.01 -4.89
N LEU A 154 -2.01 -9.67 -6.06
CA LEU A 154 -1.83 -8.99 -7.33
C LEU A 154 -3.05 -8.14 -7.68
N LEU A 155 -4.26 -8.69 -7.50
CA LEU A 155 -5.51 -7.93 -7.66
C LEU A 155 -5.61 -6.76 -6.69
N ALA A 156 -5.04 -6.88 -5.49
CA ALA A 156 -4.99 -5.78 -4.52
C ALA A 156 -3.98 -4.69 -4.92
N ALA A 157 -2.93 -5.05 -5.67
CA ALA A 157 -1.90 -4.13 -6.13
C ALA A 157 -2.31 -3.32 -7.37
N MET A 158 -3.35 -3.77 -8.11
CA MET A 158 -3.90 -3.09 -9.29
C MET A 158 -4.89 -1.99 -8.91
#